data_AF-A0A2S7QA77-F1
#
_entry.id   AF-A0A2S7QA77-F1
#
_cell.length_a   1.000
_cell.length_b   1.000
_cell.length_c   1.000
_cell.angle_alpha   90.00
_cell.angle_beta   90.00
_cell.angle_gamma   90.00
#
_symmetry.space_group_name_H-M   'P 1'
#
loop_
_entity.id
_entity.type
_entity.pdbx_description
1 polymer ?
#
loop_
_entity_poly.entity_id
_entity_poly.type
_entity_poly.pdbx_seq_one_letter_code
_entity_poly.pdbx_strand_id
1 'polypeptide(L)'
;MSIAGFNMASVQFPVRQCLTCAANGATCDGGFPVCSSCLSLSAPCDKPNTEVEVPWQKSPTSQSCEVSSHDPNHDDAVFTEEFVKAQHGELINGITQVYETLLRMEYVEASEIKRPPHQNLPKEELVTIGLEPEVIALLRYLPFLGIHDEISYGTSPYSYLDGVSEAREVLWEGEYDLAPWAVRLASCVATPGIFGRTIIYDIRTKHITQWPNNSPGYTNTYLDLPSVPAKVMLDQWIEWLRDLKEIPWSDGSSRHVRSEPPAPPSGYIDYIANGLRIVDPTPDSDQYMLDGYNIGAAQKRLFVDHGWPDNFRAEEFRIAKQRFHKELKKLGMGVRNLMYSVPSDGHAEAIAEAKAKHSKFLEESAGSRAISKSSR
;
A
#
# COMPACT_ATOMS: atom_id res chain seq x y z
N MET A 1 52.61 -12.49 -21.61
CA MET A 1 51.93 -13.38 -20.64
C MET A 1 50.55 -12.81 -20.40
N SER A 2 49.55 -13.32 -21.15
CA SER A 2 48.15 -12.93 -20.98
C SER A 2 47.61 -13.53 -19.69
N ILE A 3 46.96 -12.71 -18.88
CA ILE A 3 46.19 -13.14 -17.73
C ILE A 3 44.86 -13.70 -18.25
N ALA A 4 44.58 -14.94 -17.87
CA ALA A 4 43.41 -15.69 -18.27
C ALA A 4 42.12 -14.96 -17.88
N GLY A 5 41.18 -14.89 -18.82
CA GLY A 5 39.83 -14.42 -18.58
C GLY A 5 39.09 -15.34 -17.61
N PHE A 6 38.55 -14.76 -16.55
CA PHE A 6 37.53 -15.41 -15.75
C PHE A 6 36.26 -15.51 -16.60
N ASN A 7 36.01 -16.73 -17.07
CA ASN A 7 34.77 -17.12 -17.71
C ASN A 7 33.69 -17.13 -16.62
N MET A 8 32.87 -16.07 -16.52
CA MET A 8 31.65 -16.11 -15.71
C MET A 8 30.66 -17.04 -16.41
N ALA A 9 30.81 -18.35 -16.15
CA ALA A 9 29.74 -19.30 -16.41
C ALA A 9 28.48 -18.79 -15.70
N SER A 10 27.36 -18.74 -16.43
CA SER A 10 26.06 -18.45 -15.86
C SER A 10 25.81 -19.45 -14.72
N VAL A 11 25.94 -18.96 -13.48
CA VAL A 11 25.56 -19.76 -12.32
C VAL A 11 24.04 -19.88 -12.39
N GLN A 12 23.56 -21.01 -12.87
CA GLN A 12 22.15 -21.40 -12.74
C GLN A 12 21.85 -21.49 -11.25
N PHE A 13 21.32 -20.41 -10.68
CA PHE A 13 20.73 -20.46 -9.36
C PHE A 13 19.56 -21.44 -9.42
N PRO A 14 19.48 -22.44 -8.53
CA PRO A 14 18.29 -23.25 -8.36
C PRO A 14 17.08 -22.34 -8.16
N VAL A 15 15.99 -22.61 -8.87
CA VAL A 15 14.73 -21.88 -8.76
C VAL A 15 14.38 -21.76 -7.27
N ARG A 16 14.38 -20.52 -6.74
CA ARG A 16 14.09 -20.15 -5.33
C ARG A 16 15.21 -20.29 -4.29
N GLN A 17 16.48 -20.51 -4.66
CA GLN A 17 17.59 -20.42 -3.69
C GLN A 17 17.89 -18.95 -3.33
N CYS A 18 17.89 -18.61 -2.03
CA CYS A 18 18.30 -17.29 -1.55
C CYS A 18 19.83 -17.15 -1.46
N LEU A 19 20.35 -15.93 -1.63
CA LEU A 19 21.76 -15.54 -1.55
C LEU A 19 22.40 -15.96 -0.23
N THR A 20 21.69 -15.83 0.89
CA THR A 20 22.17 -16.26 2.21
C THR A 20 22.37 -17.77 2.29
N CYS A 21 21.42 -18.57 1.79
CA CYS A 21 21.58 -20.02 1.74
C CYS A 21 22.67 -20.43 0.74
N ALA A 22 22.77 -19.74 -0.40
CA ALA A 22 23.83 -19.97 -1.38
C ALA A 22 25.22 -19.70 -0.79
N ALA A 23 25.39 -18.57 -0.09
CA ALA A 23 26.64 -18.19 0.57
C ALA A 23 27.02 -19.16 1.70
N ASN A 24 26.03 -19.65 2.45
CA ASN A 24 26.25 -20.57 3.56
C ASN A 24 26.33 -22.05 3.14
N GLY A 25 26.18 -22.37 1.85
CA GLY A 25 26.08 -23.76 1.38
C GLY A 25 24.90 -24.53 1.99
N ALA A 26 23.85 -23.83 2.42
CA ALA A 26 22.68 -24.39 3.08
C ALA A 26 21.58 -24.74 2.06
N THR A 27 20.75 -25.73 2.39
CA THR A 27 19.55 -26.05 1.62
C THR A 27 18.53 -24.93 1.80
N CYS A 28 18.05 -24.37 0.69
CA CYS A 28 16.99 -23.38 0.67
C CYS A 28 15.67 -24.07 0.27
N ASP A 29 14.63 -23.95 1.09
CA ASP A 29 13.28 -24.42 0.75
C ASP A 29 12.51 -23.42 -0.14
N GLY A 30 13.09 -22.23 -0.37
CA GLY A 30 12.46 -21.19 -1.17
C GLY A 30 11.19 -20.61 -0.56
N GLY A 31 11.00 -20.77 0.75
CA GLY A 31 9.86 -20.24 1.49
C GLY A 31 9.66 -18.74 1.25
N PHE A 32 8.40 -18.31 1.26
CA PHE A 32 8.02 -16.91 1.19
C PHE A 32 7.31 -16.50 2.50
N PRO A 33 7.67 -15.35 3.11
CA PRO A 33 8.65 -14.36 2.64
C PRO A 33 10.12 -14.72 2.94
N VAL A 34 10.35 -15.73 3.78
CA VAL A 34 11.69 -16.20 4.18
C VAL A 34 11.76 -17.72 4.12
N CYS A 35 12.90 -18.25 3.68
CA CYS A 35 13.16 -19.68 3.70
C CYS A 35 13.36 -20.19 5.14
N SER A 36 12.96 -21.43 5.45
CA SER A 36 13.02 -21.93 6.84
C SER A 36 14.42 -21.81 7.47
N SER A 37 15.47 -21.94 6.65
CA SER A 37 16.87 -21.77 7.06
C SER A 37 17.16 -20.33 7.53
N CYS A 38 16.87 -19.32 6.70
CA CYS A 38 17.07 -17.91 7.07
C CYS A 38 16.20 -17.50 8.26
N LEU A 39 14.96 -18.01 8.35
CA LEU A 39 14.06 -17.73 9.47
C LEU A 39 14.67 -18.26 10.78
N SER A 40 15.19 -19.49 10.78
CA SER A 40 15.82 -20.09 11.97
C SER A 40 17.07 -19.33 12.44
N LEU A 41 17.79 -18.73 11.50
CA LEU A 41 19.03 -17.98 11.76
C LEU A 41 18.78 -16.51 12.09
N SER A 42 17.52 -16.04 12.01
CA SER A 42 17.19 -14.61 12.03
C SER A 42 18.06 -13.80 11.05
N ALA A 43 18.35 -14.39 9.89
CA ALA A 43 19.22 -13.83 8.86
C ALA A 43 18.40 -13.31 7.68
N PRO A 44 18.87 -12.27 6.96
CA PRO A 44 18.21 -11.79 5.76
C PRO A 44 18.10 -12.91 4.72
N CYS A 45 17.02 -12.91 3.94
CA CYS A 45 16.72 -13.92 2.94
C CYS A 45 16.65 -13.31 1.54
N ASP A 46 17.73 -12.66 1.11
CA ASP A 46 17.80 -12.01 -0.19
C ASP A 46 17.78 -13.05 -1.32
N LYS A 47 17.01 -12.82 -2.38
CA LYS A 47 17.06 -13.61 -3.63
C LYS A 47 17.92 -12.88 -4.65
N PRO A 48 18.62 -13.62 -5.54
CA PRO A 48 19.37 -13.00 -6.62
C PRO A 48 18.45 -12.15 -7.49
N ASN A 49 18.89 -10.93 -7.83
CA ASN A 49 18.21 -10.10 -8.81
C ASN A 49 18.46 -10.73 -10.19
N THR A 50 17.54 -11.58 -10.64
CA THR A 50 17.62 -12.19 -11.96
C THR A 50 16.67 -11.46 -12.89
N GLU A 51 17.12 -11.06 -14.08
CA GLU A 51 16.22 -10.67 -15.16
C GLU A 51 15.19 -11.78 -15.36
N VAL A 52 13.92 -11.42 -15.20
CA VAL A 52 12.81 -12.37 -15.23
C VAL A 52 12.25 -12.36 -16.63
N GLU A 53 12.42 -13.48 -17.33
CA GLU A 53 11.65 -13.75 -18.53
C GLU A 53 10.20 -14.02 -18.12
N VAL A 54 9.33 -13.06 -18.41
CA VAL A 54 7.88 -13.23 -18.29
C VAL A 54 7.31 -13.79 -19.59
N PRO A 55 6.24 -14.62 -19.55
CA PRO A 55 5.70 -15.28 -20.73
C PRO A 55 4.86 -14.34 -21.63
N TRP A 56 4.90 -13.02 -21.41
CA TRP A 56 4.22 -12.03 -22.21
C TRP A 56 5.21 -10.98 -22.73
N GLN A 57 4.82 -10.32 -23.80
CA GLN A 57 5.56 -9.17 -24.30
C GLN A 57 5.48 -8.04 -23.27
N LYS A 58 6.65 -7.64 -22.76
CA LYS A 58 6.82 -6.36 -22.05
C LYS A 58 6.48 -5.26 -23.06
N SER A 59 5.63 -4.30 -22.70
CA SER A 59 5.23 -3.26 -23.66
C SER A 59 6.46 -2.49 -24.15
N PRO A 60 6.46 -2.00 -25.40
CA PRO A 60 7.62 -1.29 -25.92
C PRO A 60 7.84 0.01 -25.14
N THR A 61 9.03 0.20 -24.60
CA THR A 61 9.49 1.48 -24.04
C THR A 61 9.52 2.49 -25.18
N SER A 62 8.54 3.41 -25.25
CA SER A 62 8.52 4.71 -25.95
C SER A 62 9.17 4.85 -27.35
N GLN A 63 9.50 3.76 -28.07
CA GLN A 63 10.09 3.80 -29.40
C GLN A 63 9.49 2.71 -30.27
N SER A 64 8.63 3.20 -31.18
CA SER A 64 8.19 2.61 -32.44
C SER A 64 7.82 1.13 -32.42
N CYS A 65 6.52 0.86 -32.40
CA CYS A 65 5.99 -0.30 -33.11
C CYS A 65 4.79 0.15 -33.94
N GLU A 66 4.85 -0.14 -35.24
CA GLU A 66 3.71 -0.07 -36.14
C GLU A 66 2.64 -1.04 -35.60
N VAL A 67 1.50 -0.47 -35.18
CA VAL A 67 0.37 -1.21 -34.64
C VAL A 67 -0.32 -1.95 -35.79
N SER A 68 -0.42 -3.27 -35.69
CA SER A 68 -1.35 -4.03 -36.54
C SER A 68 -2.76 -3.53 -36.22
N SER A 69 -3.48 -3.04 -37.24
CA SER A 69 -4.79 -2.41 -37.09
C SER A 69 -5.85 -3.42 -36.67
N HIS A 70 -5.92 -3.70 -35.36
CA HIS A 70 -7.07 -4.37 -34.78
C HIS A 70 -8.17 -3.33 -34.58
N ASP A 71 -9.35 -3.59 -35.16
CA ASP A 71 -10.52 -2.74 -35.02
C ASP A 71 -10.98 -2.74 -33.54
N PRO A 72 -10.85 -1.60 -32.81
CA PRO A 72 -11.18 -1.52 -31.40
C PRO A 72 -12.67 -1.73 -31.09
N ASN A 73 -13.53 -1.76 -32.12
CA ASN A 73 -14.97 -2.02 -31.97
C ASN A 73 -15.36 -3.49 -32.18
N HIS A 74 -14.45 -4.37 -32.62
CA HIS A 74 -14.81 -5.76 -32.96
C HIS A 74 -15.10 -6.61 -31.70
N ASP A 75 -14.51 -6.29 -30.54
CA ASP A 75 -14.62 -7.10 -29.32
C ASP A 75 -15.68 -6.62 -28.32
N ASP A 76 -16.23 -5.41 -28.49
CA ASP A 76 -17.30 -4.87 -27.61
C ASP A 76 -18.57 -5.76 -27.65
N ALA A 77 -18.74 -6.58 -28.70
CA ALA A 77 -19.85 -7.53 -28.83
C ALA A 77 -19.69 -8.80 -27.97
N VAL A 78 -18.46 -9.13 -27.52
CA VAL A 78 -18.17 -10.37 -26.78
C VAL A 78 -18.29 -10.17 -25.27
N PHE A 79 -17.92 -8.99 -24.77
CA PHE A 79 -17.87 -8.69 -23.33
C PHE A 79 -19.03 -7.78 -22.91
N THR A 80 -20.24 -8.33 -22.86
CA THR A 80 -21.42 -7.59 -22.41
C THR A 80 -21.34 -7.24 -20.92
N GLU A 81 -22.18 -6.30 -20.47
CA GLU A 81 -22.29 -5.95 -19.05
C GLU A 81 -22.62 -7.18 -18.18
N GLU A 82 -23.52 -8.04 -18.66
CA GLU A 82 -23.92 -9.26 -17.99
C GLU A 82 -22.74 -10.23 -17.86
N PHE A 83 -21.92 -10.35 -18.91
CA PHE A 83 -20.70 -11.16 -18.86
C PHE A 83 -19.73 -10.62 -17.81
N VAL A 84 -19.41 -9.32 -17.87
CA VAL A 84 -18.46 -8.70 -16.94
C VAL A 84 -18.94 -8.84 -15.50
N LYS A 85 -20.22 -8.58 -15.23
CA LYS A 85 -20.80 -8.76 -13.89
C LYS A 85 -20.79 -10.22 -13.44
N ALA A 86 -21.06 -11.17 -14.32
CA ALA A 86 -21.02 -12.60 -14.00
C ALA A 86 -19.59 -13.08 -13.68
N GLN A 87 -18.59 -12.58 -14.42
CA GLN A 87 -17.19 -13.00 -14.27
C GLN A 87 -16.43 -12.26 -13.16
N HIS A 88 -16.78 -10.99 -12.91
CA HIS A 88 -16.02 -10.08 -12.04
C HIS A 88 -16.85 -9.40 -10.96
N GLY A 89 -18.09 -9.84 -10.75
CA GLY A 89 -18.99 -9.23 -9.77
C GLY A 89 -18.39 -9.14 -8.36
N GLU A 90 -17.65 -10.16 -7.93
CA GLU A 90 -16.97 -10.14 -6.61
C GLU A 90 -15.92 -9.02 -6.50
N LEU A 91 -15.15 -8.77 -7.56
CA LEU A 91 -14.20 -7.65 -7.60
C LEU A 91 -14.94 -6.31 -7.57
N ILE A 92 -15.90 -6.13 -8.48
CA ILE A 92 -16.65 -4.88 -8.66
C ILE A 92 -17.36 -4.50 -7.36
N ASN A 93 -18.08 -5.46 -6.76
CA ASN A 93 -18.81 -5.24 -5.51
C ASN A 93 -17.85 -5.04 -4.33
N GLY A 94 -16.76 -5.79 -4.27
CA GLY A 94 -15.79 -5.68 -3.18
C GLY A 94 -15.08 -4.32 -3.17
N ILE A 95 -14.55 -3.86 -4.30
CA ILE A 95 -13.88 -2.56 -4.37
C ILE A 95 -14.86 -1.39 -4.17
N THR A 96 -16.10 -1.53 -4.66
CA THR A 96 -17.17 -0.56 -4.37
C THR A 96 -17.39 -0.46 -2.87
N GLN A 97 -17.50 -1.58 -2.16
CA GLN A 97 -17.69 -1.58 -0.70
C GLN A 97 -16.48 -1.03 0.06
N VAL A 98 -15.26 -1.24 -0.41
CA VAL A 98 -14.06 -0.60 0.17
C VAL A 98 -14.20 0.92 0.10
N TYR A 99 -14.50 1.49 -1.08
CA TYR A 99 -14.65 2.94 -1.24
C TYR A 99 -15.85 3.51 -0.49
N GLU A 100 -16.97 2.78 -0.42
CA GLU A 100 -18.11 3.16 0.41
C GLU A 100 -17.78 3.14 1.90
N THR A 101 -16.93 2.21 2.33
CA THR A 101 -16.46 2.17 3.72
C THR A 101 -15.58 3.39 4.01
N LEU A 102 -14.66 3.75 3.13
CA LEU A 102 -13.85 4.97 3.25
C LEU A 102 -14.71 6.25 3.26
N LEU A 103 -15.77 6.30 2.44
CA LEU A 103 -16.74 7.39 2.45
C LEU A 103 -17.45 7.49 3.81
N ARG A 104 -17.94 6.36 4.33
CA ARG A 104 -18.58 6.30 5.65
C ARG A 104 -17.65 6.67 6.79
N MET A 105 -16.34 6.47 6.64
CA MET A 105 -15.32 6.88 7.61
C MET A 105 -15.00 8.38 7.57
N GLU A 106 -15.66 9.17 6.72
CA GLU A 106 -15.35 10.60 6.50
C GLU A 106 -13.89 10.81 6.06
N TYR A 107 -13.41 9.88 5.23
CA TYR A 107 -12.05 9.90 4.68
C TYR A 107 -12.02 10.44 3.24
N VAL A 108 -12.92 9.93 2.41
CA VAL A 108 -13.17 10.41 1.04
C VAL A 108 -14.54 11.06 0.95
N GLU A 109 -14.72 11.96 0.01
CA GLU A 109 -16.00 12.58 -0.32
C GLU A 109 -16.72 11.83 -1.44
N ALA A 110 -18.05 11.95 -1.51
CA ALA A 110 -18.83 11.28 -2.56
C ALA A 110 -18.45 11.76 -3.97
N SER A 111 -18.05 13.04 -4.10
CA SER A 111 -17.53 13.66 -5.32
C SER A 111 -16.20 13.06 -5.79
N GLU A 112 -15.43 12.46 -4.88
CA GLU A 112 -14.13 11.85 -5.17
C GLU A 112 -14.28 10.41 -5.70
N ILE A 113 -15.47 9.81 -5.62
CA ILE A 113 -15.73 8.46 -6.16
C ILE A 113 -16.30 8.59 -7.58
N LYS A 114 -15.48 8.26 -8.57
CA LYS A 114 -15.89 8.17 -9.98
C LYS A 114 -16.64 6.85 -10.18
N ARG A 115 -17.98 6.94 -10.25
CA ARG A 115 -18.88 5.78 -10.34
C ARG A 115 -18.94 5.22 -11.77
N PRO A 116 -18.96 3.89 -11.95
CA PRO A 116 -19.22 3.26 -13.25
C PRO A 116 -20.71 3.40 -13.64
N PRO A 117 -21.09 3.16 -14.92
CA PRO A 117 -20.23 2.77 -16.03
C PRO A 117 -19.50 3.97 -16.66
N HIS A 118 -18.21 3.79 -16.98
CA HIS A 118 -17.38 4.83 -17.58
C HIS A 118 -17.52 4.85 -19.10
N GLN A 119 -17.78 6.04 -19.65
CA GLN A 119 -17.88 6.25 -21.10
C GLN A 119 -16.56 6.72 -21.73
N ASN A 120 -15.68 7.34 -20.94
CA ASN A 120 -14.50 8.07 -21.43
C ASN A 120 -13.18 7.35 -21.09
N LEU A 121 -13.14 6.02 -21.16
CA LEU A 121 -11.86 5.30 -21.01
C LEU A 121 -10.97 5.55 -22.23
N PRO A 122 -9.65 5.74 -22.05
CA PRO A 122 -8.69 5.89 -23.15
C PRO A 122 -8.43 4.53 -23.81
N LYS A 123 -9.43 3.99 -24.53
CA LYS A 123 -9.41 2.63 -25.11
C LYS A 123 -8.18 2.39 -26.00
N GLU A 124 -7.85 3.35 -26.87
CA GLU A 124 -6.70 3.22 -27.79
C GLU A 124 -5.37 3.10 -27.03
N GLU A 125 -5.17 3.89 -25.98
CA GLU A 125 -3.97 3.82 -25.14
C GLU A 125 -3.91 2.50 -24.37
N LEU A 126 -5.04 2.03 -23.82
CA LEU A 126 -5.15 0.74 -23.13
C LEU A 126 -4.80 -0.45 -24.05
N VAL A 127 -5.24 -0.41 -25.31
CA VAL A 127 -4.85 -1.40 -26.33
C VAL A 127 -3.37 -1.27 -26.68
N THR A 128 -2.87 -0.04 -26.80
CA THR A 128 -1.46 0.24 -27.15
C THR A 128 -0.49 -0.30 -26.10
N ILE A 129 -0.83 -0.19 -24.82
CA ILE A 129 -0.05 -0.79 -23.73
C ILE A 129 -0.28 -2.31 -23.60
N GLY A 130 -1.09 -2.91 -24.48
CA GLY A 130 -1.27 -4.36 -24.59
C GLY A 130 -2.18 -4.98 -23.53
N LEU A 131 -3.19 -4.26 -23.01
CA LEU A 131 -4.20 -4.87 -22.15
C LEU A 131 -5.19 -5.72 -22.96
N GLU A 132 -5.64 -6.83 -22.37
CA GLU A 132 -6.64 -7.69 -23.01
C GLU A 132 -8.02 -7.02 -23.11
N PRO A 133 -8.83 -7.32 -24.14
CA PRO A 133 -10.17 -6.75 -24.30
C PRO A 133 -11.10 -6.95 -23.08
N GLU A 134 -11.04 -8.12 -22.41
CA GLU A 134 -11.82 -8.38 -21.18
C GLU A 134 -11.41 -7.44 -20.04
N VAL A 135 -10.11 -7.11 -19.91
CA VAL A 135 -9.62 -6.12 -18.93
C VAL A 135 -10.23 -4.76 -19.25
N ILE A 136 -10.15 -4.31 -20.51
CA ILE A 136 -10.69 -3.01 -20.93
C ILE A 136 -12.20 -2.94 -20.68
N ALA A 137 -12.93 -4.03 -20.96
CA ALA A 137 -14.35 -4.14 -20.65
C ALA A 137 -14.62 -4.05 -19.15
N LEU A 138 -13.86 -4.76 -18.32
CA LEU A 138 -13.96 -4.72 -16.86
C LEU A 138 -13.71 -3.30 -16.30
N LEU A 139 -12.70 -2.58 -16.80
CA LEU A 139 -12.38 -1.22 -16.34
C LEU A 139 -13.56 -0.25 -16.47
N ARG A 140 -14.48 -0.48 -17.42
CA ARG A 140 -15.70 0.34 -17.57
C ARG A 140 -16.61 0.25 -16.36
N TYR A 141 -16.54 -0.85 -15.61
CA TYR A 141 -17.44 -1.19 -14.53
C TYR A 141 -16.81 -1.12 -13.13
N LEU A 142 -15.53 -0.76 -13.02
CA LEU A 142 -14.89 -0.52 -11.73
C LEU A 142 -15.11 0.92 -11.26
N PRO A 143 -15.34 1.17 -9.96
CA PRO A 143 -15.23 2.52 -9.41
C PRO A 143 -13.75 2.94 -9.35
N PHE A 144 -13.50 4.23 -9.56
CA PHE A 144 -12.18 4.84 -9.38
C PHE A 144 -12.25 5.98 -8.37
N LEU A 145 -11.12 6.31 -7.75
CA LEU A 145 -10.99 7.48 -6.89
C LEU A 145 -10.31 8.62 -7.65
N GLY A 146 -10.83 9.83 -7.50
CA GLY A 146 -10.25 11.08 -8.01
C GLY A 146 -9.18 11.68 -7.11
N ILE A 147 -8.74 10.93 -6.09
CA ILE A 147 -7.63 11.29 -5.20
C ILE A 147 -6.44 10.37 -5.47
N HIS A 148 -5.24 10.84 -5.16
CA HIS A 148 -4.00 10.05 -5.25
C HIS A 148 -3.37 9.77 -3.88
N ASP A 149 -4.06 10.18 -2.80
CA ASP A 149 -3.63 9.89 -1.43
C ASP A 149 -3.77 8.39 -1.11
N GLU A 150 -3.17 7.98 0.00
CA GLU A 150 -3.24 6.59 0.49
C GLU A 150 -4.68 6.14 0.73
N ILE A 151 -5.00 4.90 0.33
CA ILE A 151 -6.25 4.19 0.69
C ILE A 151 -5.99 2.98 1.58
N SER A 152 -4.71 2.62 1.71
CA SER A 152 -4.14 1.65 2.63
C SER A 152 -2.71 2.12 2.94
N TYR A 153 -2.10 1.66 4.04
CA TYR A 153 -0.78 2.18 4.47
C TYR A 153 0.26 2.05 3.34
N GLY A 154 0.83 3.18 2.90
CA GLY A 154 1.79 3.21 1.79
C GLY A 154 1.21 2.85 0.41
N THR A 155 -0.12 2.78 0.26
CA THR A 155 -0.79 2.35 -0.98
C THR A 155 -1.83 3.36 -1.44
N SER A 156 -1.65 3.92 -2.63
CA SER A 156 -2.56 4.87 -3.29
C SER A 156 -3.44 4.17 -4.34
N PRO A 157 -4.66 4.64 -4.61
CA PRO A 157 -5.50 4.08 -5.67
C PRO A 157 -4.87 4.26 -7.05
N TYR A 158 -5.13 3.34 -7.96
CA TYR A 158 -4.78 3.48 -9.37
C TYR A 158 -6.05 3.76 -10.19
N SER A 159 -6.02 4.79 -11.03
CA SER A 159 -7.17 5.24 -11.82
C SER A 159 -6.81 5.25 -13.31
N TYR A 160 -7.45 4.36 -14.06
CA TYR A 160 -7.30 4.28 -15.52
C TYR A 160 -7.99 5.43 -16.27
N LEU A 161 -8.64 6.34 -15.54
CA LEU A 161 -9.25 7.56 -16.12
C LEU A 161 -8.28 8.74 -16.16
N ASP A 162 -7.21 8.72 -15.35
CA ASP A 162 -6.30 9.87 -15.18
C ASP A 162 -4.96 9.69 -15.94
N GLY A 163 -4.72 8.49 -16.47
CA GLY A 163 -3.54 8.13 -17.27
C GLY A 163 -3.29 6.63 -17.22
N VAL A 164 -2.76 6.06 -18.31
CA VAL A 164 -2.60 4.59 -18.42
C VAL A 164 -1.17 4.15 -18.78
N SER A 165 -0.24 5.08 -19.00
CA SER A 165 1.14 4.77 -19.39
C SER A 165 1.82 3.82 -18.40
N GLU A 166 1.61 4.03 -17.11
CA GLU A 166 2.22 3.23 -16.04
C GLU A 166 1.33 2.07 -15.57
N ALA A 167 0.24 1.76 -16.26
CA ALA A 167 -0.75 0.79 -15.78
C ALA A 167 -0.19 -0.62 -15.63
N ARG A 168 0.83 -0.94 -16.44
CA ARG A 168 1.53 -2.22 -16.42
C ARG A 168 2.95 -2.12 -15.84
N GLU A 169 3.40 -0.92 -15.45
CA GLU A 169 4.71 -0.66 -14.86
C GLU A 169 4.59 -0.64 -13.32
N VAL A 170 5.17 -1.63 -12.64
CA VAL A 170 5.07 -1.74 -11.17
C VAL A 170 6.41 -1.51 -10.48
N LEU A 171 7.52 -1.65 -11.19
CA LEU A 171 8.86 -1.34 -10.71
C LEU A 171 9.34 0.02 -11.23
N TRP A 172 10.02 0.78 -10.36
CA TRP A 172 10.60 2.09 -10.66
C TRP A 172 11.65 2.07 -11.78
N GLU A 173 12.14 0.90 -12.17
CA GLU A 173 13.17 0.73 -13.20
C GLU A 173 12.59 0.53 -14.61
N GLY A 174 11.26 0.65 -14.79
CA GLY A 174 10.66 0.86 -16.11
C GLY A 174 10.43 -0.41 -16.95
N GLU A 175 10.07 -1.53 -16.31
CA GLU A 175 9.64 -2.74 -17.02
C GLU A 175 8.15 -3.03 -16.82
N TYR A 176 7.46 -3.34 -17.92
CA TYR A 176 6.04 -3.68 -17.97
C TYR A 176 5.78 -5.08 -17.40
N ASP A 177 5.85 -5.20 -16.07
CA ASP A 177 5.82 -6.46 -15.35
C ASP A 177 4.43 -7.02 -15.10
N LEU A 178 3.36 -6.24 -15.33
CA LEU A 178 2.01 -6.79 -15.25
C LEU A 178 1.62 -7.47 -16.56
N ALA A 179 0.97 -8.62 -16.42
CA ALA A 179 0.46 -9.35 -17.56
C ALA A 179 -0.69 -8.58 -18.24
N PRO A 180 -0.92 -8.77 -19.55
CA PRO A 180 -2.05 -8.18 -20.29
C PRO A 180 -3.43 -8.37 -19.65
N TRP A 181 -3.60 -9.44 -18.86
CA TRP A 181 -4.83 -9.84 -18.16
C TRP A 181 -4.84 -9.40 -16.68
N ALA A 182 -3.88 -8.60 -16.24
CA ALA A 182 -3.81 -8.11 -14.88
C ALA A 182 -4.35 -6.68 -14.78
N VAL A 183 -5.12 -6.41 -13.72
CA VAL A 183 -5.65 -5.09 -13.38
C VAL A 183 -4.95 -4.58 -12.13
N ARG A 184 -4.30 -3.42 -12.24
CA ARG A 184 -3.72 -2.70 -11.10
C ARG A 184 -4.82 -1.91 -10.42
N LEU A 185 -5.19 -2.30 -9.19
CA LEU A 185 -6.20 -1.61 -8.40
C LEU A 185 -5.59 -0.46 -7.58
N ALA A 186 -4.36 -0.66 -7.11
CA ALA A 186 -3.66 0.29 -6.26
C ALA A 186 -2.14 0.18 -6.45
N SER A 187 -1.43 1.24 -6.15
CA SER A 187 0.01 1.41 -6.31
C SER A 187 0.67 1.63 -4.97
N CYS A 188 1.85 1.04 -4.76
CA CYS A 188 2.68 1.47 -3.65
C CYS A 188 3.22 2.89 -3.87
N VAL A 189 3.25 3.68 -2.80
CA VAL A 189 3.99 4.94 -2.73
C VAL A 189 5.46 4.62 -2.45
N ALA A 190 6.36 4.90 -3.40
CA ALA A 190 7.79 4.68 -3.23
C ALA A 190 8.40 5.78 -2.36
N THR A 191 8.31 5.62 -1.03
CA THR A 191 8.97 6.52 -0.06
C THR A 191 9.90 5.71 0.84
N PRO A 192 11.15 6.15 1.05
CA PRO A 192 12.07 5.48 1.97
C PRO A 192 11.44 5.28 3.36
N GLY A 193 11.41 4.03 3.83
CA GLY A 193 10.85 3.66 5.13
C GLY A 193 9.32 3.48 5.18
N ILE A 194 8.61 3.65 4.06
CA ILE A 194 7.20 3.29 3.93
C ILE A 194 7.11 1.98 3.13
N PHE A 195 6.40 1.00 3.70
CA PHE A 195 6.25 -0.35 3.12
C PHE A 195 4.81 -0.53 2.64
N GLY A 196 4.51 -0.01 1.45
CA GLY A 196 3.21 -0.20 0.82
C GLY A 196 3.17 -1.39 -0.12
N ARG A 197 2.05 -1.53 -0.82
CA ARG A 197 1.81 -2.59 -1.79
C ARG A 197 1.14 -2.09 -3.06
N THR A 198 1.46 -2.74 -4.17
CA THR A 198 0.65 -2.72 -5.39
C THR A 198 -0.39 -3.84 -5.29
N ILE A 199 -1.67 -3.53 -5.48
CA ILE A 199 -2.77 -4.51 -5.43
C ILE A 199 -3.15 -4.85 -6.85
N ILE A 200 -3.06 -6.13 -7.21
CA ILE A 200 -3.17 -6.63 -8.58
C ILE A 200 -4.27 -7.68 -8.62
N TYR A 201 -5.21 -7.54 -9.54
CA TYR A 201 -6.24 -8.54 -9.82
C TYR A 201 -5.94 -9.26 -11.13
N ASP A 202 -5.96 -10.58 -11.11
CA ASP A 202 -5.78 -11.42 -12.31
C ASP A 202 -7.15 -11.88 -12.83
N ILE A 203 -7.53 -11.47 -14.05
CA ILE A 203 -8.86 -11.77 -14.60
C ILE A 203 -9.06 -13.26 -14.92
N ARG A 204 -8.01 -14.09 -14.98
CA ARG A 204 -8.13 -15.51 -15.35
C ARG A 204 -8.37 -16.37 -14.12
N THR A 205 -7.65 -16.07 -13.04
CA THR A 205 -7.79 -16.77 -11.75
C THR A 205 -8.87 -16.15 -10.87
N LYS A 206 -9.24 -14.89 -11.14
CA LYS A 206 -10.12 -14.07 -10.29
C LYS A 206 -9.54 -13.84 -8.88
N HIS A 207 -8.22 -13.89 -8.77
CA HIS A 207 -7.49 -13.70 -7.51
C HIS A 207 -6.86 -12.31 -7.44
N ILE A 208 -6.58 -11.87 -6.22
CA ILE A 208 -5.80 -10.68 -5.91
C ILE A 208 -4.44 -11.10 -5.34
N THR A 209 -3.39 -10.48 -5.88
CA THR A 209 -2.01 -10.53 -5.40
C THR A 209 -1.62 -9.16 -4.85
N GLN A 210 -0.90 -9.14 -3.74
CA GLN A 210 -0.37 -7.93 -3.13
C GLN A 210 1.15 -7.92 -3.28
N TRP A 211 1.68 -7.04 -4.12
CA TRP A 211 3.10 -6.93 -4.40
C TRP A 211 3.72 -5.84 -3.52
N PRO A 212 4.53 -6.18 -2.49
CA PRO A 212 5.22 -5.18 -1.67
C PRO A 212 6.27 -4.42 -2.49
N ASN A 213 6.40 -3.11 -2.22
CA ASN A 213 7.49 -2.32 -2.77
C ASN A 213 8.59 -2.16 -1.72
N ASN A 214 9.84 -2.06 -2.18
CA ASN A 214 11.04 -1.71 -1.40
C ASN A 214 11.88 -2.85 -0.82
N SER A 215 12.09 -3.93 -1.57
CA SER A 215 13.44 -4.51 -1.53
C SER A 215 13.85 -5.11 -2.86
N PRO A 216 14.99 -4.69 -3.44
CA PRO A 216 15.65 -5.51 -4.44
C PRO A 216 15.87 -6.89 -3.82
N GLY A 217 15.23 -7.92 -4.38
CA GLY A 217 15.56 -9.31 -4.05
C GLY A 217 14.54 -10.15 -3.28
N TYR A 218 13.24 -9.83 -3.16
CA TYR A 218 12.29 -10.81 -2.57
C TYR A 218 11.44 -11.60 -3.57
N THR A 219 11.05 -10.98 -4.68
CA THR A 219 10.35 -11.67 -5.76
C THR A 219 10.72 -11.07 -7.09
N ASN A 220 10.88 -11.96 -8.06
CA ASN A 220 11.20 -11.68 -9.44
C ASN A 220 9.96 -11.13 -10.17
N THR A 221 8.79 -11.68 -9.87
CA THR A 221 7.51 -11.24 -10.43
C THR A 221 6.42 -11.39 -9.38
N TYR A 222 5.33 -10.62 -9.50
CA TYR A 222 4.14 -10.81 -8.66
C TYR A 222 3.54 -12.22 -8.78
N LEU A 223 3.82 -12.96 -9.86
CA LEU A 223 3.36 -14.34 -10.01
C LEU A 223 3.98 -15.31 -8.99
N ASP A 224 5.12 -14.96 -8.39
CA ASP A 224 5.75 -15.76 -7.34
C ASP A 224 5.09 -15.57 -5.97
N LEU A 225 4.21 -14.56 -5.84
CA LEU A 225 3.55 -14.21 -4.60
C LEU A 225 2.28 -15.03 -4.41
N PRO A 226 1.91 -15.34 -3.16
CA PRO A 226 0.62 -15.93 -2.88
C PRO A 226 -0.50 -14.99 -3.35
N SER A 227 -1.47 -15.58 -4.04
CA SER A 227 -2.70 -14.91 -4.44
C SER A 227 -3.88 -15.51 -3.69
N VAL A 228 -4.93 -14.73 -3.48
CA VAL A 228 -6.16 -15.14 -2.80
C VAL A 228 -7.38 -14.75 -3.62
N PRO A 229 -8.52 -15.46 -3.52
CA PRO A 229 -9.73 -15.06 -4.23
C PRO A 229 -10.10 -13.59 -3.94
N ALA A 230 -10.50 -12.83 -4.95
CA ALA A 230 -10.74 -11.39 -4.80
C ALA A 230 -11.72 -11.05 -3.68
N LYS A 231 -12.79 -11.84 -3.55
CA LYS A 231 -13.77 -11.69 -2.46
C LYS A 231 -13.11 -11.77 -1.09
N VAL A 232 -12.26 -12.77 -0.86
CA VAL A 232 -11.60 -13.02 0.42
C VAL A 232 -10.72 -11.83 0.80
N MET A 233 -9.94 -11.30 -0.15
CA MET A 233 -9.07 -10.15 0.10
C MET A 233 -9.86 -8.87 0.38
N LEU A 234 -10.89 -8.58 -0.42
CA LEU A 234 -11.68 -7.35 -0.31
C LEU A 234 -12.56 -7.36 0.94
N ASP A 235 -13.20 -8.49 1.28
CA ASP A 235 -13.91 -8.66 2.56
C ASP A 235 -12.96 -8.42 3.73
N GLN A 236 -11.75 -8.99 3.67
CA GLN A 236 -10.76 -8.83 4.73
C GLN A 236 -10.29 -7.36 4.86
N TRP A 237 -10.15 -6.63 3.76
CA TRP A 237 -9.81 -5.21 3.77
C TRP A 237 -10.92 -4.37 4.42
N ILE A 238 -12.18 -4.65 4.07
CA ILE A 238 -13.34 -4.00 4.70
C ILE A 238 -13.34 -4.27 6.21
N GLU A 239 -13.08 -5.50 6.64
CA GLU A 239 -12.96 -5.84 8.06
C GLU A 239 -11.79 -5.12 8.75
N TRP A 240 -10.65 -4.90 8.08
CA TRP A 240 -9.56 -4.08 8.65
C TRP A 240 -9.96 -2.64 8.89
N LEU A 241 -10.75 -2.04 7.99
CA LEU A 241 -11.29 -0.69 8.17
C LEU A 241 -12.35 -0.66 9.29
N ARG A 242 -13.23 -1.67 9.36
CA ARG A 242 -14.25 -1.81 10.41
C ARG A 242 -13.62 -1.98 11.80
N ASP A 243 -12.59 -2.81 11.91
CA ASP A 243 -11.83 -3.07 13.15
C ASP A 243 -10.85 -1.94 13.52
N LEU A 244 -10.69 -0.93 12.66
CA LEU A 244 -9.69 0.12 12.79
C LEU A 244 -8.28 -0.46 12.95
N LYS A 245 -7.99 -1.53 12.19
CA LYS A 245 -6.62 -2.02 12.00
C LYS A 245 -5.94 -1.22 10.89
N GLU A 246 -6.69 -0.76 9.90
CA GLU A 246 -6.31 0.39 9.07
C GLU A 246 -7.14 1.60 9.50
N ILE A 247 -6.48 2.73 9.75
CA ILE A 247 -7.08 3.98 10.22
C ILE A 247 -6.79 5.07 9.18
N PRO A 248 -7.70 5.26 8.20
CA PRO A 248 -7.65 6.38 7.28
C PRO A 248 -7.85 7.69 8.03
N TRP A 249 -6.94 8.64 7.81
CA TRP A 249 -6.95 9.92 8.50
C TRP A 249 -6.61 11.07 7.55
N SER A 250 -7.42 12.12 7.62
CA SER A 250 -7.22 13.37 6.87
C SER A 250 -7.11 14.53 7.85
N ASP A 251 -6.07 15.34 7.69
CA ASP A 251 -5.88 16.59 8.44
C ASP A 251 -6.39 17.84 7.70
N GLY A 252 -7.07 17.64 6.56
CA GLY A 252 -7.55 18.68 5.67
C GLY A 252 -6.51 19.22 4.68
N SER A 253 -5.24 18.85 4.83
CA SER A 253 -4.15 19.19 3.90
C SER A 253 -3.47 17.96 3.28
N SER A 254 -3.48 16.85 4.00
CA SER A 254 -2.95 15.56 3.58
C SER A 254 -3.84 14.43 4.07
N ARG A 255 -3.86 13.32 3.35
CA ARG A 255 -4.48 12.08 3.80
C ARG A 255 -3.45 10.98 3.89
N HIS A 256 -3.57 10.16 4.92
CA HIS A 256 -2.72 9.01 5.15
C HIS A 256 -3.52 7.91 5.83
N VAL A 257 -3.07 6.67 5.69
CA VAL A 257 -3.63 5.55 6.42
C VAL A 257 -2.60 5.07 7.41
N ARG A 258 -2.97 4.89 8.68
CA ARG A 258 -2.14 4.19 9.67
C ARG A 258 -2.52 2.71 9.69
N SER A 259 -1.54 1.83 9.86
CA SER A 259 -1.81 0.41 10.09
C SER A 259 -1.35 -0.01 11.50
N GLU A 260 -2.24 -0.67 12.23
CA GLU A 260 -1.91 -1.44 13.45
C GLU A 260 -1.55 -2.88 13.06
N PRO A 261 -0.42 -3.43 13.52
CA PRO A 261 -0.15 -4.85 13.34
C PRO A 261 -1.29 -5.71 13.90
N PRO A 262 -1.70 -6.80 13.22
CA PRO A 262 -1.10 -7.35 12.01
C PRO A 262 -1.77 -6.88 10.69
N ALA A 263 -2.51 -5.76 10.65
CA ALA A 263 -3.14 -5.33 9.40
C ALA A 263 -2.09 -5.12 8.30
N PRO A 264 -2.21 -5.80 7.17
CA PRO A 264 -1.35 -5.59 6.03
C PRO A 264 -1.54 -4.17 5.46
N PRO A 265 -0.48 -3.44 5.09
CA PRO A 265 0.93 -3.81 5.15
C PRO A 265 1.61 -3.20 6.39
N SER A 266 1.33 -3.72 7.59
CA SER A 266 2.24 -3.57 8.72
C SER A 266 3.43 -4.51 8.49
N GLY A 267 4.16 -4.27 7.39
CA GLY A 267 5.34 -4.98 6.94
C GLY A 267 5.42 -6.47 7.28
N TYR A 268 4.34 -7.26 7.26
CA TYR A 268 4.43 -8.66 7.72
C TYR A 268 5.35 -9.47 6.80
N ILE A 269 5.34 -9.16 5.51
CA ILE A 269 6.26 -9.74 4.53
C ILE A 269 7.67 -9.14 4.72
N ASP A 270 7.83 -7.81 4.74
CA ASP A 270 9.15 -7.17 4.83
C ASP A 270 9.86 -7.31 6.20
N TYR A 271 9.12 -7.41 7.31
CA TYR A 271 9.66 -7.64 8.66
C TYR A 271 10.09 -9.08 8.86
N ILE A 272 9.28 -10.04 8.41
CA ILE A 272 9.72 -11.45 8.42
C ILE A 272 10.90 -11.60 7.46
N ALA A 273 10.82 -11.04 6.24
CA ALA A 273 11.88 -11.03 5.22
C ALA A 273 13.24 -10.51 5.71
N ASN A 274 13.23 -9.37 6.42
CA ASN A 274 14.42 -8.71 6.92
C ASN A 274 14.81 -9.11 8.36
N GLY A 275 14.08 -10.03 9.01
CA GLY A 275 14.33 -10.43 10.40
C GLY A 275 14.13 -9.32 11.44
N LEU A 276 13.52 -8.20 11.05
CA LEU A 276 13.24 -7.08 11.93
C LEU A 276 11.95 -7.38 12.72
N ARG A 277 11.89 -6.99 14.00
CA ARG A 277 10.67 -7.07 14.81
C ARG A 277 9.99 -5.71 14.81
N ILE A 278 8.68 -5.64 14.55
CA ILE A 278 7.89 -4.47 14.96
C ILE A 278 7.92 -4.51 16.48
N VAL A 279 8.74 -3.66 17.09
CA VAL A 279 8.76 -3.52 18.54
C VAL A 279 7.67 -2.53 18.87
N ASP A 280 6.59 -3.01 19.47
CA ASP A 280 5.60 -2.12 20.07
C ASP A 280 6.33 -1.16 21.03
N PRO A 281 6.03 0.14 20.97
CA PRO A 281 6.70 1.09 21.84
C PRO A 281 6.47 0.69 23.29
N THR A 282 7.55 0.70 24.06
CA THR A 282 7.50 0.42 25.50
C THR A 282 7.56 1.76 26.25
N PRO A 283 7.21 1.80 27.55
CA PRO A 283 7.37 3.01 28.37
C PRO A 283 8.79 3.60 28.39
N ASP A 284 9.80 2.81 28.00
CA ASP A 284 11.20 3.24 27.93
C ASP A 284 11.62 3.72 26.52
N SER A 285 10.71 3.66 25.53
CA SER A 285 10.93 4.17 24.18
C SER A 285 11.11 5.70 24.17
N ASP A 286 11.73 6.21 23.11
CA ASP A 286 11.87 7.65 22.91
C ASP A 286 10.49 8.32 22.79
N GLN A 287 10.42 9.59 23.20
CA GLN A 287 9.14 10.30 23.27
C GLN A 287 8.48 10.45 21.91
N TYR A 288 9.26 10.49 20.82
CA TYR A 288 8.71 10.61 19.47
C TYR A 288 7.94 9.35 19.08
N MET A 289 8.47 8.17 19.38
CA MET A 289 7.75 6.89 19.17
C MET A 289 6.47 6.80 20.02
N LEU A 290 6.53 7.22 21.29
CA LEU A 290 5.36 7.26 22.18
C LEU A 290 4.28 8.22 21.65
N ASP A 291 4.65 9.44 21.27
CA ASP A 291 3.74 10.42 20.68
C ASP A 291 3.13 9.86 19.38
N GLY A 292 3.93 9.20 18.54
CA GLY A 292 3.50 8.56 17.30
C GLY A 292 2.50 7.41 17.50
N TYR A 293 2.59 6.67 18.60
CA TYR A 293 1.61 5.67 18.99
C TYR A 293 0.34 6.31 19.57
N ASN A 294 0.50 7.25 20.50
CA ASN A 294 -0.60 7.92 21.19
C ASN A 294 -1.49 8.71 20.22
N ILE A 295 -0.93 9.32 19.18
CA ILE A 295 -1.75 9.95 18.12
C ILE A 295 -2.63 8.92 17.39
N GLY A 296 -2.11 7.73 17.07
CA GLY A 296 -2.90 6.66 16.44
C GLY A 296 -3.99 6.15 17.37
N ALA A 297 -3.66 5.92 18.65
CA ALA A 297 -4.62 5.54 19.67
C ALA A 297 -5.73 6.58 19.88
N ALA A 298 -5.39 7.88 19.85
CA ALA A 298 -6.35 8.98 19.93
C ALA A 298 -7.29 9.02 18.71
N GLN A 299 -6.76 8.85 17.50
CA GLN A 299 -7.55 8.77 16.27
C GLN A 299 -8.52 7.59 16.30
N LYS A 300 -8.05 6.40 16.69
CA LYS A 300 -8.87 5.20 16.87
C LYS A 300 -10.00 5.44 17.87
N ARG A 301 -9.66 6.03 19.02
CA ARG A 301 -10.65 6.36 20.05
C ARG A 301 -11.71 7.32 19.52
N LEU A 302 -11.35 8.31 18.70
CA LEU A 302 -12.34 9.20 18.10
C LEU A 302 -13.36 8.44 17.26
N PHE A 303 -12.96 7.45 16.46
CA PHE A 303 -13.92 6.62 15.72
C PHE A 303 -14.83 5.82 16.67
N VAL A 304 -14.25 5.14 17.66
CA VAL A 304 -14.98 4.29 18.62
C VAL A 304 -15.96 5.09 19.46
N ASP A 305 -15.52 6.22 20.04
CA ASP A 305 -16.36 7.07 20.89
C ASP A 305 -17.57 7.62 20.11
N HIS A 306 -17.45 7.73 18.78
CA HIS A 306 -18.52 8.17 17.88
C HIS A 306 -19.28 7.01 17.20
N GLY A 307 -19.11 5.77 17.68
CA GLY A 307 -19.95 4.62 17.32
C GLY A 307 -19.54 3.87 16.07
N TRP A 308 -18.32 4.07 15.55
CA TRP A 308 -17.79 3.22 14.48
C TRP A 308 -17.65 1.75 14.94
N PRO A 309 -17.96 0.74 14.10
CA PRO A 309 -18.43 0.85 12.71
C PRO A 309 -19.96 0.85 12.53
N ASP A 310 -20.73 0.50 13.55
CA ASP A 310 -22.16 0.14 13.37
C ASP A 310 -23.12 1.31 13.58
N ASN A 311 -22.87 2.18 14.56
CA ASN A 311 -23.74 3.31 14.92
C ASN A 311 -22.99 4.64 14.78
N PHE A 312 -22.29 4.81 13.66
CA PHE A 312 -21.35 5.91 13.46
C PHE A 312 -22.07 7.26 13.33
N ARG A 313 -21.79 8.16 14.27
CA ARG A 313 -22.34 9.53 14.32
C ARG A 313 -21.40 10.48 13.59
N ALA A 314 -21.48 10.46 12.27
CA ALA A 314 -20.54 11.15 11.37
C ALA A 314 -20.41 12.66 11.65
N GLU A 315 -21.50 13.37 11.93
CA GLU A 315 -21.47 14.80 12.24
C GLU A 315 -20.69 15.10 13.54
N GLU A 316 -21.01 14.36 14.61
CA GLU A 316 -20.32 14.49 15.89
C GLU A 316 -18.83 14.17 15.75
N PHE A 317 -18.52 13.10 15.01
CA PHE A 317 -17.14 12.71 14.70
C PHE A 317 -16.41 13.84 13.95
N ARG A 318 -17.04 14.45 12.94
CA ARG A 318 -16.42 15.53 12.16
C ARG A 318 -16.06 16.73 13.05
N ILE A 319 -16.97 17.13 13.93
CA ILE A 319 -16.74 18.21 14.92
C ILE A 319 -15.60 17.84 15.86
N ALA A 320 -15.59 16.61 16.41
CA ALA A 320 -14.56 16.14 17.31
C ALA A 320 -13.18 16.04 16.63
N LYS A 321 -13.12 15.52 15.40
CA LYS A 321 -11.93 15.46 14.54
C LYS A 321 -11.37 16.85 14.28
N GLN A 322 -12.20 17.83 13.93
CA GLN A 322 -11.76 19.21 13.73
C GLN A 322 -11.18 19.84 15.01
N ARG A 323 -11.82 19.61 16.16
CA ARG A 323 -11.31 20.09 17.45
C ARG A 323 -9.96 19.47 17.80
N PHE A 324 -9.84 18.15 17.63
CA PHE A 324 -8.59 17.43 17.85
C PHE A 324 -7.46 17.99 16.98
N HIS A 325 -7.69 18.17 15.67
CA HIS A 325 -6.72 18.75 14.76
C HIS A 325 -6.30 20.17 15.14
N LYS A 326 -7.26 21.01 15.52
CA LYS A 326 -6.98 22.40 15.89
C LYS A 326 -6.03 22.47 17.08
N GLU A 327 -6.26 21.68 18.13
CA GLU A 327 -5.36 21.66 19.29
C GLU A 327 -4.02 20.98 18.96
N LEU A 328 -4.01 19.87 18.21
CA LEU A 328 -2.79 19.21 17.78
C LEU A 328 -1.89 20.15 16.98
N LYS A 329 -2.45 20.86 16.00
CA LYS A 329 -1.73 21.83 15.17
C LYS A 329 -1.20 23.00 16.00
N LYS A 330 -2.02 23.53 16.92
CA LYS A 330 -1.62 24.62 17.82
C LYS A 330 -0.43 24.23 18.69
N LEU A 331 -0.47 23.07 19.32
CA LEU A 331 0.62 22.58 20.18
C LEU A 331 1.87 22.26 19.35
N GLY A 332 1.72 21.58 18.20
CA GLY A 332 2.84 21.25 17.31
C GLY A 332 3.50 22.47 16.66
N MET A 333 2.73 23.51 16.29
CA MET A 333 3.28 24.78 15.82
C MET A 333 4.00 25.54 16.95
N GLY A 334 3.50 25.48 18.18
CA GLY A 334 4.18 26.05 19.34
C GLY A 334 5.59 25.48 19.53
N VAL A 335 5.73 24.15 19.42
CA VAL A 335 7.04 23.47 19.47
C VAL A 335 7.93 23.91 18.30
N ARG A 336 7.42 23.86 17.06
CA ARG A 336 8.20 24.24 15.87
C ARG A 336 8.68 25.69 15.90
N ASN A 337 7.80 26.63 16.25
CA ASN A 337 8.14 28.05 16.30
C ASN A 337 9.26 28.34 17.32
N LEU A 338 9.26 27.63 18.46
CA LEU A 338 10.35 27.72 19.43
C LEU A 338 11.62 27.06 18.90
N MET A 339 11.55 25.89 18.26
CA MET A 339 12.75 25.23 17.72
C MET A 339 13.47 26.03 16.63
N TYR A 340 12.75 26.85 15.87
CA TYR A 340 13.32 27.66 14.78
C TYR A 340 13.52 29.15 15.13
N SER A 341 13.21 29.58 16.35
CA SER A 341 13.49 30.95 16.78
C SER A 341 14.96 31.12 17.19
N VAL A 342 15.44 32.37 17.17
CA VAL A 342 16.80 32.70 17.63
C VAL A 342 16.96 32.24 19.09
N PRO A 343 17.97 31.42 19.41
CA PRO A 343 18.19 30.94 20.77
C PRO A 343 18.37 32.11 21.75
N SER A 344 17.67 32.05 22.88
CA SER A 344 17.78 32.99 23.99
C SER A 344 17.94 32.24 25.32
N ASP A 345 18.25 32.95 26.39
CA ASP A 345 18.22 32.36 27.73
C ASP A 345 16.81 31.78 28.02
N GLY A 346 16.75 30.58 28.61
CA GLY A 346 15.50 29.85 28.89
C GLY A 346 14.85 29.16 27.67
N HIS A 347 15.45 29.26 26.47
CA HIS A 347 14.87 28.71 25.24
C HIS A 347 14.73 27.17 25.26
N ALA A 348 15.71 26.47 25.81
CA ALA A 348 15.66 25.01 25.96
C ALA A 348 14.53 24.56 26.90
N GLU A 349 14.29 25.29 28.00
CA GLU A 349 13.21 25.02 28.94
C GLU A 349 11.84 25.24 28.30
N ALA A 350 11.69 26.34 27.54
CA ALA A 350 10.47 26.62 26.80
C ALA A 350 10.15 25.54 25.74
N ILE A 351 11.17 25.04 25.02
CA ILE A 351 10.99 23.90 24.08
C ILE A 351 10.55 22.65 24.84
N ALA A 352 11.19 22.34 25.97
CA ALA A 352 10.86 21.16 26.77
C ALA A 352 9.41 21.23 27.31
N GLU A 353 8.98 22.38 27.82
CA GLU A 353 7.60 22.59 28.29
C GLU A 353 6.59 22.46 27.14
N ALA A 354 6.88 23.03 25.97
CA ALA A 354 6.01 22.92 24.80
C ALA A 354 5.88 21.46 24.33
N LYS A 355 6.99 20.71 24.30
CA LYS A 355 6.99 19.27 23.99
C LYS A 355 6.17 18.48 25.01
N ALA A 356 6.36 18.74 26.31
CA ALA A 356 5.61 18.07 27.37
C ALA A 356 4.09 18.32 27.26
N LYS A 357 3.67 19.55 26.94
CA LYS A 357 2.25 19.87 26.68
C LYS A 357 1.69 19.12 25.47
N HIS A 358 2.47 19.02 24.39
CA HIS A 358 2.11 18.26 23.21
C HIS A 358 1.93 16.76 23.51
N SER A 359 2.93 16.13 24.15
CA SER A 359 2.88 14.72 24.51
C SER A 359 1.73 14.41 25.48
N LYS A 360 1.52 15.25 26.51
CA LYS A 360 0.42 15.09 27.46
C LYS A 360 -0.96 15.16 26.79
N PHE A 361 -1.14 16.08 25.84
CA PHE A 361 -2.39 16.16 25.06
C PHE A 361 -2.65 14.86 24.28
N LEU A 362 -1.62 14.26 23.69
CA LEU A 362 -1.74 13.00 22.97
C LEU A 362 -2.08 11.82 23.90
N GLU A 363 -1.41 11.74 25.06
CA GLU A 363 -1.71 10.74 26.10
C GLU A 363 -3.16 10.85 26.59
N GLU A 364 -3.61 12.06 26.95
CA GLU A 364 -4.99 12.30 27.41
C GLU A 364 -6.03 11.96 26.31
N SER A 365 -5.70 12.30 25.07
CA SER A 365 -6.56 11.99 23.91
C SER A 365 -6.62 10.49 23.66
N ALA A 366 -5.52 9.76 23.78
CA ALA A 366 -5.46 8.29 23.65
C ALA A 366 -6.22 7.56 24.78
N GLY A 367 -6.38 8.19 25.94
CA GLY A 367 -7.15 7.62 27.06
C GLY A 367 -6.51 6.34 27.61
N SER A 368 -7.30 5.29 27.81
CA SER A 368 -6.81 4.02 28.36
C SER A 368 -5.84 3.27 27.45
N ARG A 369 -5.70 3.70 26.19
CA ARG A 369 -4.74 3.15 25.22
C ARG A 369 -3.42 3.90 25.21
N ALA A 370 -3.25 4.95 26.03
CA ALA A 370 -2.02 5.73 26.06
C ALA A 370 -0.85 4.91 26.62
N ILE A 371 0.34 5.13 26.05
CA ILE A 371 1.61 4.72 26.65
C ILE A 371 2.32 5.98 27.11
N SER A 372 2.57 6.06 28.42
CA SER A 372 3.33 7.14 29.06
C SER A 372 4.72 6.65 29.45
N LYS A 373 5.70 7.56 29.51
CA LYS A 373 7.04 7.20 30.00
C LYS A 373 6.99 6.66 31.42
N SER A 374 7.82 5.65 31.69
CA SER A 374 8.05 5.20 33.06
C SER A 374 8.71 6.34 33.85
N SER A 375 8.15 6.68 35.02
CA SER A 375 8.84 7.59 35.95
C SER A 375 9.94 6.79 36.62
N ARG A 376 11.20 7.00 36.24
CA ARG A 376 12.36 6.50 36.99
C ARG A 376 12.80 7.49 38.03
#